data_AF-A0A154MVG1-F1
#
_entry.id   AF-A0A154MVG1-F1
#
_cell.length_a   1.000
_cell.length_b   1.000
_cell.length_c   1.000
_cell.angle_alpha   90.00
_cell.angle_beta   90.00
_cell.angle_gamma   90.00
#
_symmetry.space_group_name_H-M   'P 1'
#
loop_
_entity.id
_entity.type
_entity.pdbx_description
1 polymer ?
#
loop_
_entity_poly.entity_id
_entity_poly.type
_entity_poly.pdbx_seq_one_letter_code
_entity_poly.pdbx_strand_id
1 'polypeptide(L)'
;MGLDKVWIRTLSDGLLRADQIIGLTAHATPSIPGKSPRWLLDVTVAVPAGSGNNSGWDVGILHRTLMQTPTEPVEAPEVLAALLARLADSGAAGIITPVATRAPGAAGIIRFDFRAFPNEASSPEAP
;
A
#
# COMPACT_ATOMS: atom_id res chain seq x y z
N MET A 1 -11.81 11.39 10.54
CA MET A 1 -10.95 10.24 10.88
C MET A 1 -11.69 8.99 10.43
N GLY A 2 -11.13 8.20 9.50
CA GLY A 2 -11.84 7.02 8.99
C GLY A 2 -10.96 5.88 8.47
N LEU A 3 -9.63 6.05 8.46
CA LEU A 3 -8.68 5.07 7.90
C LEU A 3 -7.80 4.41 8.97
N ASP A 4 -8.01 4.74 10.25
CA ASP A 4 -7.25 4.23 11.38
C ASP A 4 -7.40 2.72 11.58
N LYS A 5 -8.49 2.13 11.06
CA LYS A 5 -8.83 0.70 11.08
C LYS A 5 -8.62 -0.01 9.74
N VAL A 6 -8.11 0.72 8.74
CA VAL A 6 -7.81 0.18 7.41
C VAL A 6 -6.31 -0.07 7.31
N TRP A 7 -5.96 -1.29 6.93
CA TRP A 7 -4.57 -1.72 6.75
C TRP A 7 -4.29 -2.03 5.29
N ILE A 8 -3.06 -1.87 4.85
CA ILE A 8 -2.61 -2.24 3.50
C ILE A 8 -1.49 -3.27 3.60
N ARG A 9 -1.62 -4.37 2.86
CA ARG A 9 -0.55 -5.37 2.73
C ARG A 9 0.60 -4.77 1.92
N THR A 10 1.80 -4.83 2.47
CA THR A 10 3.04 -4.43 1.79
C THR A 10 3.68 -5.62 1.08
N LEU A 11 4.60 -5.35 0.15
CA LEU A 11 5.35 -6.39 -0.57
C LEU A 11 6.21 -7.26 0.37
N SER A 12 6.70 -6.69 1.47
CA SER A 12 7.54 -7.38 2.47
C SER A 12 6.71 -8.11 3.54
N ASP A 13 5.48 -8.52 3.22
CA ASP A 13 4.52 -9.21 4.09
C ASP A 13 4.08 -8.49 5.38
N GLY A 14 4.43 -7.21 5.55
CA GLY A 14 3.94 -6.36 6.64
C GLY A 14 2.59 -5.72 6.36
N LEU A 15 1.94 -5.19 7.41
CA LEU A 15 0.76 -4.33 7.31
C LEU A 15 1.13 -2.88 7.61
N LEU A 16 0.59 -1.96 6.80
CA LEU A 16 0.70 -0.52 6.99
C LEU A 16 -0.67 0.07 7.30
N ARG A 17 -0.77 0.96 8.29
CA ARG A 17 -2.03 1.68 8.54
C ARG A 17 -2.26 2.73 7.45
N ALA A 18 -3.46 2.74 6.89
CA ALA A 18 -3.79 3.62 5.77
C ALA A 18 -3.83 5.11 6.15
N ASP A 19 -4.15 5.44 7.41
CA ASP A 19 -4.13 6.81 7.93
C ASP A 19 -2.72 7.42 8.06
N GLN A 20 -1.66 6.60 7.92
CA GLN A 20 -0.28 7.07 7.94
C GLN A 20 0.24 7.48 6.57
N ILE A 21 -0.51 7.27 5.49
CA ILE A 21 -0.07 7.54 4.13
C ILE A 21 -0.21 9.03 3.81
N ILE A 22 0.87 9.63 3.32
CA ILE A 22 0.91 11.05 2.89
C ILE A 22 1.28 11.20 1.41
N GLY A 23 1.66 10.12 0.74
CA GLY A 23 2.01 10.13 -0.68
C GLY A 23 1.94 8.74 -1.30
N LEU A 24 1.65 8.70 -2.59
CA LEU A 24 1.56 7.50 -3.41
C LEU A 24 2.41 7.74 -4.67
N THR A 25 3.28 6.81 -5.02
CA THR A 25 4.17 6.97 -6.17
C THR A 25 4.38 5.66 -6.90
N ALA A 26 4.40 5.71 -8.24
CA ALA A 26 4.87 4.62 -9.08
C ALA A 26 6.17 5.04 -9.75
N HIS A 27 7.21 4.19 -9.68
CA HIS A 27 8.48 4.50 -10.35
C HIS A 27 9.23 3.24 -10.75
N ALA A 28 10.08 3.36 -11.77
CA ALA A 28 10.96 2.28 -12.20
C ALA A 28 12.16 2.16 -11.25
N THR A 29 12.50 0.91 -10.92
CA THR A 29 13.79 0.58 -10.31
C THR A 29 14.95 1.02 -11.22
N PRO A 30 16.11 1.37 -10.65
CA PRO A 30 17.30 1.70 -11.43
C PRO A 30 17.62 0.59 -12.43
N SER A 31 18.00 0.99 -13.64
CA SER A 31 18.39 0.04 -14.69
C SER A 31 19.73 -0.60 -14.34
N ILE A 32 19.72 -1.93 -14.18
CA ILE A 32 20.92 -2.73 -13.93
C ILE A 32 21.21 -3.53 -15.21
N PRO A 33 22.41 -3.46 -15.80
CA PRO A 33 22.77 -4.24 -16.99
C PRO A 33 22.43 -5.72 -16.81
N GLY A 34 21.78 -6.31 -17.81
CA GLY A 34 21.35 -7.72 -17.77
C GLY A 34 20.09 -8.02 -16.95
N LYS A 35 19.45 -7.02 -16.32
CA LYS A 35 18.16 -7.18 -15.63
C LYS A 35 17.11 -6.29 -16.25
N SER A 36 15.94 -6.86 -16.55
CA SER A 36 14.78 -6.06 -16.95
C SER A 36 14.36 -5.16 -15.79
N PRO A 37 14.11 -3.85 -16.03
CA PRO A 37 13.63 -2.96 -15.00
C PRO A 37 12.29 -3.47 -14.46
N ARG A 38 12.09 -3.24 -13.16
CA ARG A 38 10.83 -3.47 -12.46
C ARG A 38 10.24 -2.14 -12.05
N TRP A 39 8.92 -2.09 -11.94
CA TRP A 39 8.20 -0.95 -11.40
C TRP A 39 7.81 -1.23 -9.95
N LEU A 40 7.92 -0.20 -9.12
CA LEU A 40 7.49 -0.21 -7.73
C LEU A 40 6.27 0.69 -7.58
N LEU A 41 5.27 0.19 -6.86
CA LEU A 41 4.21 1.00 -6.29
C LEU A 41 4.52 1.20 -4.81
N ASP A 42 4.88 2.42 -4.46
CA ASP A 42 5.32 2.81 -3.13
C ASP A 42 4.37 3.81 -2.48
N VAL A 43 4.35 3.79 -1.16
CA VAL A 43 3.69 4.80 -0.35
C VAL A 43 4.69 5.48 0.56
N THR A 44 4.47 6.78 0.75
CA THR A 44 5.21 7.60 1.69
C THR A 44 4.41 7.71 2.98
N VAL A 45 5.04 7.46 4.13
CA VAL A 45 4.36 7.54 5.43
C VAL A 45 4.72 8.81 6.19
N ALA A 46 3.78 9.29 7.01
CA ALA A 46 3.90 10.53 7.79
C ALA A 46 5.01 10.46 8.84
N VAL A 47 5.29 9.26 9.37
CA VAL A 47 6.30 9.08 10.41
C VAL A 47 7.66 8.91 9.74
N PRO A 48 8.60 9.85 9.93
CA PRO A 48 9.93 9.70 9.39
C PRO A 48 10.66 8.54 10.07
N ALA A 49 11.56 7.88 9.33
CA ALA A 49 12.47 6.90 9.91
C ALA A 49 13.83 7.56 10.10
N GLY A 50 14.48 7.28 11.22
CA GLY A 50 15.80 7.83 11.49
C GLY A 50 16.69 6.86 12.25
N SER A 51 17.99 7.12 12.17
CA SER A 51 19.01 6.40 12.93
C SER A 51 20.02 7.38 13.53
N GLY A 52 20.51 7.06 14.72
CA GLY A 52 21.56 7.84 15.38
C GLY A 52 22.94 7.44 14.89
N ASN A 53 23.83 8.41 14.74
CA ASN A 53 25.26 8.24 14.54
C ASN A 53 26.06 9.15 15.49
N ASN A 54 27.39 9.01 15.51
CA ASN A 54 28.25 9.82 16.39
C ASN A 54 28.19 11.34 16.14
N SER A 55 27.62 11.77 15.01
CA SER A 55 27.46 13.18 14.62
C SER A 55 26.02 13.71 14.73
N GLY A 56 25.04 12.88 15.07
CA GLY A 56 23.65 13.30 15.23
C GLY A 56 22.60 12.28 14.78
N TRP A 57 21.39 12.76 14.49
CA TRP A 57 20.29 11.97 13.96
C TRP A 57 20.15 12.19 12.46
N ASP A 58 20.17 11.11 11.68
CA ASP A 58 19.74 11.13 10.29
C ASP A 58 18.24 10.80 10.24
N VAL A 59 17.45 11.65 9.59
CA VAL A 59 15.98 11.55 9.53
C VAL A 59 15.57 11.61 8.07
N GLY A 60 14.99 10.52 7.58
CA GLY A 60 14.60 10.37 6.18
C GLY A 60 13.11 10.11 6.00
N ILE A 61 12.66 10.39 4.78
CA ILE A 61 11.33 9.99 4.31
C ILE A 61 11.27 8.46 4.28
N LEU A 62 10.26 7.89 4.92
CA LEU A 62 10.07 6.45 4.91
C LEU A 62 9.12 6.06 3.77
N HIS A 63 9.65 5.31 2.81
CA HIS A 63 8.89 4.66 1.76
C HIS A 63 8.57 3.21 2.14
N ARG A 64 7.37 2.75 1.81
CA ARG A 64 6.97 1.35 1.92
C ARG A 64 6.47 0.86 0.56
N THR A 65 7.04 -0.24 0.08
CA THR A 65 6.62 -0.84 -1.17
C THR A 65 5.39 -1.70 -0.97
N LEU A 66 4.34 -1.40 -1.74
CA LEU A 66 3.12 -2.20 -1.77
C LEU A 66 3.22 -3.36 -2.75
N MET A 67 3.85 -3.12 -3.89
CA MET A 67 3.94 -4.09 -4.98
C MET A 67 5.12 -3.80 -5.90
N GLN A 68 5.62 -4.86 -6.53
CA GLN A 68 6.56 -4.79 -7.64
C GLN A 68 5.98 -5.49 -8.88
N THR A 69 6.07 -4.85 -10.03
CA THR A 69 5.55 -5.36 -11.31
C THR A 69 6.56 -5.27 -12.44
N PRO A 70 6.43 -6.11 -13.49
CA PRO A 70 7.28 -6.01 -14.68
C PRO A 70 6.90 -4.83 -15.60
N THR A 71 5.67 -4.35 -15.52
CA THR A 71 5.12 -3.23 -16.31
C THR A 71 4.69 -2.09 -15.41
N GLU A 72 4.62 -0.88 -15.94
CA GLU A 72 4.21 0.31 -15.19
C GLU A 72 2.78 0.13 -14.63
N PRO A 73 2.58 0.37 -13.32
CA PRO A 73 1.27 0.34 -12.68
C PRO A 73 0.52 1.65 -12.91
N VAL A 74 0.14 1.90 -14.17
CA VAL A 74 -0.57 3.10 -14.60
C VAL A 74 -1.85 3.29 -13.78
N GLU A 75 -2.11 4.52 -13.33
CA GLU A 75 -3.26 4.93 -12.50
C GLU A 75 -3.37 4.26 -11.11
N ALA A 76 -2.44 3.38 -10.73
CA ALA A 76 -2.53 2.68 -9.45
C ALA A 76 -2.54 3.63 -8.23
N PRO A 77 -1.76 4.72 -8.19
CA PRO A 77 -1.87 5.74 -7.13
C PRO A 77 -3.28 6.34 -7.02
N GLU A 78 -3.87 6.74 -8.13
CA GLU A 78 -5.20 7.37 -8.20
C GLU A 78 -6.30 6.40 -7.79
N VAL A 79 -6.24 5.16 -8.27
CA VAL A 79 -7.20 4.10 -7.92
C VAL A 79 -7.15 3.79 -6.42
N LEU A 80 -5.95 3.72 -5.83
CA LEU A 80 -5.80 3.51 -4.40
C LEU A 80 -6.33 4.71 -3.61
N ALA A 81 -6.01 5.94 -4.01
CA ALA A 81 -6.53 7.15 -3.36
C ALA A 81 -8.06 7.19 -3.37
N ALA A 82 -8.70 6.85 -4.50
CA ALA A 82 -10.15 6.77 -4.61
C ALA A 82 -10.76 5.65 -3.75
N LEU A 83 -10.08 4.51 -3.58
CA LEU A 83 -10.52 3.47 -2.64
C LEU A 83 -10.43 3.96 -1.19
N LEU A 84 -9.32 4.60 -0.80
CA LEU A 84 -9.13 5.12 0.54
C LEU A 84 -10.18 6.17 0.89
N ALA A 85 -10.53 7.07 -0.02
CA ALA A 85 -11.61 8.03 0.18
C ALA A 85 -12.95 7.34 0.50
N ARG A 86 -13.35 6.35 -0.30
CA ARG A 86 -14.59 5.58 -0.09
C ARG A 86 -14.61 4.80 1.24
N LEU A 87 -13.47 4.23 1.64
CA LEU A 87 -13.36 3.51 2.91
C LEU A 87 -13.39 4.46 4.12
N ALA A 88 -12.81 5.65 3.99
CA ALA A 88 -12.86 6.68 5.02
C ALA A 88 -14.31 7.13 5.28
N ASP A 89 -15.09 7.34 4.21
CA ASP A 89 -16.49 7.77 4.30
C ASP A 89 -17.40 6.71 4.93
N SER A 90 -17.11 5.43 4.71
CA SER A 90 -17.89 4.32 5.26
C SER A 90 -17.47 3.89 6.67
N GLY A 91 -16.36 4.41 7.20
CA GLY A 91 -15.81 3.99 8.49
C GLY A 91 -15.39 2.52 8.52
N ALA A 92 -15.01 1.97 7.36
CA ALA A 92 -14.71 0.55 7.19
C ALA A 92 -13.48 0.11 8.00
N ALA A 93 -13.45 -1.17 8.36
CA ALA A 93 -12.31 -1.81 9.03
C ALA A 93 -11.92 -3.08 8.28
N GLY A 94 -10.64 -3.20 7.90
CA GLY A 94 -10.19 -4.33 7.10
C GLY A 94 -8.81 -4.17 6.49
N ILE A 95 -8.48 -5.06 5.55
CA ILE A 95 -7.18 -5.13 4.88
C ILE A 95 -7.36 -4.93 3.37
N ILE A 96 -6.60 -4.01 2.80
CA ILE A 96 -6.40 -3.82 1.37
C ILE A 96 -5.22 -4.67 0.92
N THR A 97 -5.39 -5.46 -0.14
CA THR A 97 -4.33 -6.24 -0.77
C THR A 97 -4.16 -5.80 -2.23
N PRO A 98 -3.01 -5.23 -2.62
CA PRO A 98 -2.72 -4.98 -4.02
C PRO A 98 -2.59 -6.31 -4.77
N VAL A 99 -3.22 -6.42 -5.94
CA VAL A 99 -3.19 -7.59 -6.82
C VAL A 99 -2.85 -7.14 -8.23
N ALA A 100 -1.73 -7.64 -8.76
CA ALA A 100 -1.37 -7.42 -10.15
C ALA A 100 -2.31 -8.23 -11.04
N THR A 101 -3.05 -7.56 -11.91
CA THR A 101 -3.82 -8.26 -12.95
C THR A 101 -2.88 -8.59 -14.10
N ARG A 102 -2.82 -9.88 -14.49
CA ARG A 102 -2.04 -10.30 -15.65
C ARG A 102 -2.92 -10.25 -16.88
N ALA A 103 -2.69 -9.26 -17.75
CA ALA A 103 -3.13 -9.29 -19.13
C ALA A 103 -1.89 -9.28 -20.04
N PRO A 104 -1.70 -10.27 -20.93
CA PRO A 104 -0.60 -10.26 -21.89
C PRO A 104 -0.65 -9.00 -22.76
N GLY A 105 0.44 -8.23 -22.82
CA GLY A 105 0.59 -7.07 -23.71
C GLY A 105 -0.09 -5.77 -23.26
N ALA A 106 -0.66 -5.70 -22.05
CA ALA A 106 -1.25 -4.47 -21.50
C ALA A 106 -0.37 -3.84 -20.42
N ALA A 107 -0.61 -2.54 -20.14
CA ALA A 107 -0.08 -1.87 -18.94
C ALA A 107 -0.45 -2.66 -17.68
N GLY A 108 0.38 -2.56 -16.64
CA GLY A 108 0.21 -3.35 -15.42
C GLY A 108 -0.96 -2.84 -14.60
N ILE A 109 -2.19 -3.27 -14.87
CA ILE A 109 -3.34 -2.83 -14.08
C ILE A 109 -3.24 -3.47 -12.68
N ILE A 110 -3.20 -2.62 -11.65
CA ILE A 110 -3.23 -3.04 -10.24
C ILE A 110 -4.65 -2.91 -9.72
N ARG A 111 -5.19 -4.01 -9.21
CA ARG A 111 -6.46 -4.02 -8.47
C ARG A 111 -6.17 -4.01 -6.97
N PHE A 112 -7.03 -3.36 -6.19
CA PHE A 112 -6.92 -3.33 -4.74
C PHE A 112 -8.11 -4.05 -4.10
N ASP A 113 -7.82 -5.18 -3.47
CA ASP A 113 -8.84 -6.05 -2.87
C ASP A 113 -9.04 -5.67 -1.42
N PHE A 114 -10.24 -5.27 -1.07
CA PHE A 114 -10.60 -4.99 0.31
C PHE A 114 -11.29 -6.20 0.95
N ARG A 115 -10.74 -6.65 2.08
CA ARG A 115 -11.35 -7.67 2.95
C ARG A 115 -11.67 -7.04 4.30
N ALA A 116 -12.97 -6.92 4.59
CA ALA A 116 -13.43 -6.45 5.90
C ALA A 116 -13.05 -7.45 7.00
N PHE A 117 -12.81 -6.93 8.21
CA PHE A 117 -12.70 -7.79 9.39
C PHE A 117 -14.06 -8.42 9.72
N PRO A 118 -14.07 -9.66 10.26
CA PRO A 118 -15.30 -10.26 10.75
C PRO A 118 -15.89 -9.39 11.86
N ASN A 119 -17.20 -9.15 11.80
CA ASN A 119 -17.90 -8.47 12.88
C ASN A 119 -18.19 -9.49 13.99
N GLU A 120 -17.64 -9.31 15.19
CA GLU A 120 -17.89 -10.21 16.32
C GLU A 120 -19.35 -10.14 16.84
N ALA A 121 -20.16 -9.20 16.35
CA ALA A 121 -21.56 -9.02 16.74
C ALA A 121 -22.54 -10.11 16.23
N SER A 122 -22.05 -11.27 15.81
CA SER A 122 -22.88 -12.39 15.37
C SER A 122 -22.42 -13.70 16.03
N SER A 123 -22.19 -13.66 17.33
CA SER A 123 -22.24 -14.87 18.14
C SER A 123 -23.70 -15.08 18.54
N PRO A 124 -24.44 -16.05 17.96
CA PRO A 124 -25.72 -16.42 18.51
C PRO A 124 -25.47 -16.98 19.91
N GLU A 125 -25.95 -16.26 20.92
CA GLU A 125 -26.05 -16.74 22.29
C GLU A 125 -26.88 -18.04 22.25
N ALA A 126 -26.22 -19.17 22.51
CA ALA A 126 -26.86 -20.47 22.53
C ALA A 126 -27.68 -20.60 23.83
N PRO A 127 -28.95 -21.02 23.76
CA PRO A 127 -29.74 -21.37 24.95
C PRO A 127 -29.27 -22.68 25.59
#